data_AF-A0AAV5KCW5-F1
#
_entry.id   AF-A0AAV5KCW5-F1
#
_cell.length_a   1.000
_cell.length_b   1.000
_cell.length_c   1.000
_cell.angle_alpha   90.00
_cell.angle_beta   90.00
_cell.angle_gamma   90.00
#
_symmetry.space_group_name_H-M   'P 1'
#
loop_
_entity.id
_entity.type
_entity.pdbx_description
1 polymer ?
#
loop_
_entity_poly.entity_id
_entity_poly.type
_entity_poly.pdbx_seq_one_letter_code
_entity_poly.pdbx_strand_id
1 'polypeptide(L)'
;MYLNDMIFTFHRYPQTTAWGIMLGMNLWGTIYNLIYMFGWPHGSGYEAVQFCKQHPEAAWDIFLYCLCGAVGQNFIFLTISRFGSLANTTITTTRKFVSIVVSSLLSGNPLSTKQWGCVIMVFSGLSYQIYLKWRKMQRQQKKRKA
;
A
#
# COMPACT_ATOMS: atom_id res chain seq x y z
N MET A 1 -19.77 4.14 -31.44
CA MET A 1 -18.46 3.49 -31.67
C MET A 1 -17.62 3.49 -30.39
N TYR A 2 -17.12 4.64 -29.91
CA TYR A 2 -16.29 4.72 -28.68
C TYR A 2 -16.88 4.14 -27.38
N LEU A 3 -18.21 4.13 -27.21
CA LEU A 3 -18.85 3.61 -26.01
C LEU A 3 -18.86 2.07 -25.96
N ASN A 4 -18.97 1.42 -27.12
CA ASN A 4 -18.94 -0.05 -27.22
C ASN A 4 -17.51 -0.58 -27.06
N ASP A 5 -16.50 0.16 -27.55
CA ASP A 5 -15.09 -0.19 -27.32
C ASP A 5 -14.71 -0.09 -25.84
N MET A 6 -15.22 0.92 -25.10
CA MET A 6 -14.95 1.06 -23.68
C MET A 6 -15.62 -0.04 -22.83
N ILE A 7 -16.82 -0.48 -23.22
CA ILE A 7 -17.53 -1.60 -22.57
C ILE A 7 -16.86 -2.93 -22.91
N PHE A 8 -16.41 -3.11 -24.16
CA PHE A 8 -15.68 -4.31 -24.60
C PHE A 8 -14.29 -4.42 -23.97
N THR A 9 -13.60 -3.29 -23.78
CA THR A 9 -12.29 -3.25 -23.09
C THR A 9 -12.41 -3.62 -21.62
N PHE A 10 -13.51 -3.26 -20.94
CA PHE A 10 -13.74 -3.61 -19.53
C PHE A 10 -13.98 -5.12 -19.32
N HIS A 11 -14.56 -5.80 -20.31
CA HIS A 11 -14.78 -7.26 -20.28
C HIS A 11 -13.57 -8.10 -20.73
N ARG A 12 -12.51 -7.48 -21.26
CA ARG A 12 -11.34 -8.17 -21.84
C ARG A 12 -10.17 -8.37 -20.88
N TYR A 13 -10.20 -7.75 -19.68
CA TYR A 13 -9.21 -8.05 -18.66
C TYR A 13 -9.66 -9.28 -17.86
N PRO A 14 -8.94 -10.41 -17.91
CA PRO A 14 -9.20 -11.50 -16.98
C PRO A 14 -9.10 -10.91 -15.58
N GLN A 15 -10.11 -11.16 -14.74
CA GLN A 15 -10.10 -10.76 -13.34
C GLN A 15 -8.92 -11.46 -12.68
N THR A 16 -7.76 -10.81 -12.66
CA THR A 16 -6.58 -11.32 -11.99
C THR A 16 -6.97 -11.50 -10.54
N THR A 17 -7.01 -12.75 -10.12
CA THR A 17 -7.44 -13.11 -8.77
C THR A 17 -6.53 -12.36 -7.78
N ALA A 18 -7.10 -11.74 -6.75
CA ALA A 18 -6.35 -10.94 -5.78
C ALA A 18 -5.12 -11.69 -5.22
N TRP A 19 -5.27 -13.00 -5.04
CA TRP A 19 -4.20 -13.93 -4.66
C TRP A 19 -3.04 -13.98 -5.67
N GLY A 20 -3.33 -13.98 -6.97
CA GLY A 20 -2.31 -13.98 -8.02
C GLY A 20 -1.51 -12.67 -8.06
N ILE A 21 -2.19 -11.54 -7.84
CA ILE A 21 -1.51 -10.24 -7.72
C ILE A 21 -0.65 -10.19 -6.46
N MET A 22 -1.17 -10.69 -5.32
CA MET A 22 -0.44 -10.74 -4.06
C MET A 22 0.81 -11.62 -4.15
N LEU A 23 0.67 -12.82 -4.73
CA LEU A 23 1.78 -13.74 -4.94
C LEU A 23 2.82 -13.13 -5.89
N GLY A 24 2.39 -12.57 -7.01
CA GLY A 24 3.29 -11.94 -7.98
C GLY A 24 4.10 -10.80 -7.36
N MET A 25 3.45 -9.95 -6.56
CA MET A 25 4.12 -8.85 -5.87
C MET A 25 5.15 -9.34 -4.83
N ASN A 26 4.79 -10.34 -4.02
CA ASN A 26 5.71 -10.90 -3.03
C ASN A 26 6.88 -11.62 -3.70
N LEU A 27 6.63 -12.41 -4.74
CA LEU A 27 7.68 -13.15 -5.46
C LEU A 27 8.70 -12.21 -6.11
N TRP A 28 8.23 -11.23 -6.89
CA TRP A 28 9.13 -10.26 -7.52
C TRP A 28 9.85 -9.41 -6.47
N GLY A 29 9.15 -8.98 -5.42
CA GLY A 29 9.76 -8.28 -4.29
C GLY A 29 10.88 -9.08 -3.64
N THR A 30 10.67 -10.37 -3.40
CA THR A 30 11.69 -11.26 -2.84
C THR A 30 12.89 -11.42 -3.77
N ILE A 31 12.66 -11.66 -5.07
CA ILE A 31 13.75 -11.76 -6.06
C ILE A 31 14.60 -10.48 -6.07
N TYR A 32 13.94 -9.32 -6.16
CA TYR A 32 14.63 -8.03 -6.14
C TYR A 32 15.44 -7.80 -4.86
N ASN A 33 14.85 -8.06 -3.69
CA ASN A 33 15.53 -7.88 -2.41
C ASN A 33 16.70 -8.86 -2.24
N LEU A 34 16.57 -10.12 -2.69
CA LEU A 34 17.67 -11.09 -2.63
C LEU A 34 18.85 -10.66 -3.51
N ILE A 35 18.58 -10.20 -4.73
CA ILE A 35 19.64 -9.69 -5.61
C ILE A 35 20.31 -8.46 -4.98
N TYR A 36 19.53 -7.56 -4.39
CA TYR A 36 20.08 -6.39 -3.70
C TYR A 36 20.95 -6.76 -2.49
N MET A 37 20.48 -7.68 -1.65
CA MET A 37 21.18 -8.05 -0.40
C MET A 37 22.42 -8.90 -0.63
N PHE A 38 22.42 -9.79 -1.63
CA PHE A 38 23.49 -10.78 -1.83
C PHE A 38 24.32 -10.56 -3.12
N GLY A 39 23.75 -9.86 -4.11
CA GLY A 39 24.40 -9.62 -5.40
C GLY A 39 25.02 -8.24 -5.57
N TRP A 40 24.70 -7.28 -4.69
CA TRP A 40 25.29 -5.94 -4.74
C TRP A 40 26.65 -5.91 -4.01
N PRO A 41 27.69 -5.24 -4.54
CA PRO A 41 29.02 -5.21 -3.90
C PRO A 41 29.07 -4.62 -2.50
N HIS A 42 28.03 -3.88 -2.10
CA HIS A 42 27.87 -3.29 -0.76
C HIS A 42 26.64 -3.87 -0.03
N GLY A 43 26.14 -5.02 -0.46
CA GLY A 43 25.00 -5.70 0.16
C GLY A 43 25.43 -6.42 1.44
N SER A 44 24.71 -6.18 2.54
CA SER A 44 24.97 -6.77 3.86
C SER A 44 24.19 -8.05 4.14
N GLY A 45 23.75 -8.78 3.09
CA GLY A 45 22.89 -9.95 3.23
C GLY A 45 23.53 -11.08 4.05
N TYR A 46 24.81 -11.37 3.83
CA TYR A 46 25.54 -12.40 4.59
C TYR A 46 25.72 -12.02 6.07
N GLU A 47 26.01 -10.74 6.34
CA GLU A 47 26.13 -10.21 7.70
C GLU A 47 24.80 -10.27 8.45
N ALA A 48 23.69 -9.91 7.79
CA ALA A 48 22.35 -10.00 8.35
C ALA A 48 21.97 -11.45 8.72
N VAL A 49 22.35 -12.43 7.90
CA VAL A 49 22.13 -13.85 8.21
C VAL A 49 22.99 -14.30 9.40
N GLN A 50 24.25 -13.88 9.47
CA GLN A 50 25.11 -14.19 10.62
C GLN A 50 24.61 -13.54 11.91
N PHE A 51 24.13 -12.30 11.84
CA PHE A 51 23.49 -11.61 12.95
C PHE A 51 22.29 -12.39 13.49
N CYS A 52 21.40 -12.86 12.61
CA CYS A 52 20.24 -13.67 13.01
C CYS A 52 20.64 -15.04 13.60
N LYS A 53 21.79 -15.59 13.22
CA LYS A 53 22.32 -16.83 13.83
C LYS A 53 22.90 -16.60 15.22
N GLN A 54 23.53 -15.44 15.44
CA GLN A 54 24.11 -15.05 16.72
C GLN A 54 23.05 -14.56 17.72
N HIS A 55 21.96 -13.97 17.21
CA HIS A 55 20.84 -13.42 17.98
C HIS A 55 19.51 -14.07 17.57
N PRO A 56 19.21 -15.28 18.08
CA PRO A 56 17.97 -15.98 17.75
C PRO A 56 16.71 -15.21 18.18
N GLU A 57 16.79 -14.38 19.22
CA GLU A 57 15.71 -13.47 19.62
C GLU A 57 15.34 -12.49 18.51
N ALA A 58 16.33 -11.91 17.82
CA ALA A 58 16.09 -10.99 16.70
C ALA A 58 15.47 -11.73 15.51
N ALA A 59 15.90 -12.96 15.24
CA ALA A 59 15.29 -13.80 14.21
C ALA A 59 13.81 -14.09 14.50
N TRP A 60 13.47 -14.30 15.78
CA TRP A 60 12.10 -14.50 16.23
C TRP A 60 11.25 -13.22 16.07
N ASP A 61 11.78 -12.07 16.45
CA ASP A 61 11.10 -10.77 16.26
C ASP A 61 10.84 -10.49 14.77
N ILE A 62 11.81 -10.78 13.90
CA ILE A 62 11.65 -10.68 12.44
C ILE A 62 10.58 -11.64 11.94
N PHE A 63 10.55 -12.88 12.44
CA PHE A 63 9.54 -13.86 12.05
C PHE A 63 8.13 -13.40 12.44
N LEU A 64 7.94 -12.92 13.67
CA LEU A 64 6.66 -12.38 14.14
C LEU A 64 6.25 -11.14 13.34
N TYR A 65 7.21 -10.25 13.03
CA TYR A 65 6.99 -9.09 12.17
C TYR A 65 6.50 -9.52 10.78
N CYS A 66 7.13 -10.53 10.17
CA CYS A 66 6.73 -11.10 8.88
C CYS A 66 5.34 -11.74 8.94
N LEU A 67 5.02 -12.48 10.01
CA LEU A 67 3.71 -13.10 10.19
C LEU A 67 2.61 -12.04 10.32
N CYS A 68 2.81 -11.03 11.16
CA CYS A 68 1.91 -9.88 11.27
C CYS A 68 1.77 -9.14 9.94
N GLY A 69 2.88 -8.97 9.21
CA GLY A 69 2.92 -8.37 7.88
C GLY A 69 2.09 -9.17 6.86
N ALA A 70 2.20 -10.49 6.85
CA ALA A 70 1.44 -11.37 5.97
C ALA A 70 -0.07 -11.28 6.25
N VAL A 71 -0.47 -11.26 7.52
CA VAL A 71 -1.86 -11.04 7.92
C VAL A 71 -2.34 -9.65 7.46
N GLY A 72 -1.57 -8.60 7.72
CA GLY A 72 -1.88 -7.24 7.28
C GLY A 72 -2.01 -7.10 5.76
N GLN A 73 -1.18 -7.81 5.00
CA GLN A 73 -1.22 -7.82 3.54
C GLN A 73 -2.52 -8.43 3.01
N ASN A 74 -3.02 -9.51 3.63
CA ASN A 74 -4.32 -10.08 3.29
C ASN A 74 -5.45 -9.05 3.47
N PHE A 75 -5.42 -8.27 4.56
CA PHE A 75 -6.41 -7.19 4.78
C PHE A 75 -6.32 -6.07 3.73
N ILE A 76 -5.11 -5.71 3.29
CA ILE A 76 -4.92 -4.72 2.22
C ILE A 76 -5.54 -5.23 0.92
N PHE A 77 -5.24 -6.46 0.52
CA PHE A 77 -5.81 -7.04 -0.70
C PHE A 77 -7.33 -7.20 -0.61
N LEU A 78 -7.85 -7.65 0.53
CA LEU A 78 -9.29 -7.73 0.78
C LEU A 78 -9.97 -6.37 0.64
N THR A 79 -9.35 -5.31 1.17
CA THR A 79 -9.85 -3.93 1.08
C THR A 79 -9.85 -3.45 -0.37
N ILE A 80 -8.79 -3.71 -1.12
CA ILE A 80 -8.71 -3.36 -2.55
C ILE A 80 -9.80 -4.10 -3.33
N SER A 81 -9.99 -5.40 -3.10
CA SER A 81 -10.99 -6.20 -3.79
C SER A 81 -12.43 -5.78 -3.46
N ARG A 82 -12.72 -5.37 -2.22
CA ARG A 82 -14.08 -4.98 -1.79
C ARG A 82 -14.40 -3.51 -2.05
N PHE A 83 -13.47 -2.60 -1.76
CA PHE A 83 -13.71 -1.15 -1.74
C PHE A 83 -12.91 -0.37 -2.80
N GLY A 84 -12.00 -1.05 -3.50
CA GLY A 84 -11.11 -0.47 -4.49
C GLY A 84 -9.86 0.19 -3.90
N SER A 85 -8.91 0.50 -4.78
CA SER A 85 -7.60 1.05 -4.42
C SER A 85 -7.69 2.41 -3.70
N LEU A 86 -8.60 3.31 -4.12
CA LEU A 86 -8.75 4.63 -3.50
C LEU A 86 -9.14 4.54 -2.01
N ALA A 87 -10.03 3.60 -1.67
CA ALA A 87 -10.43 3.38 -0.28
C ALA A 87 -9.26 2.85 0.54
N ASN A 88 -8.53 1.86 0.01
CA ASN A 88 -7.31 1.35 0.64
C ASN A 88 -6.26 2.44 0.89
N THR A 89 -6.01 3.30 -0.09
CA THR A 89 -5.06 4.43 0.07
C THR A 89 -5.53 5.39 1.15
N THR A 90 -6.83 5.69 1.21
CA THR A 90 -7.40 6.58 2.24
C THR A 90 -7.24 5.98 3.65
N ILE A 91 -7.54 4.69 3.81
CA ILE A 91 -7.41 3.98 5.09
C ILE A 91 -5.94 3.94 5.55
N THR A 92 -5.03 3.54 4.66
CA THR A 92 -3.60 3.39 5.01
C THR A 92 -2.92 4.72 5.30
N THR A 93 -3.25 5.79 4.57
CA THR A 93 -2.71 7.14 4.83
C THR A 93 -3.22 7.70 6.15
N THR A 94 -4.51 7.53 6.45
CA THR A 94 -5.08 7.92 7.75
C THR A 94 -4.41 7.17 8.89
N ARG A 95 -4.24 5.85 8.77
CA ARG A 95 -3.52 5.04 9.78
C ARG A 95 -2.09 5.53 9.99
N LYS A 96 -1.33 5.74 8.91
CA LYS A 96 0.04 6.25 8.97
C LYS A 96 0.11 7.62 9.64
N PHE A 97 -0.82 8.51 9.30
CA PHE A 97 -0.90 9.84 9.90
C PHE A 97 -1.16 9.77 11.40
N VAL A 98 -2.11 8.93 11.84
CA VAL A 98 -2.37 8.72 13.27
C VAL A 98 -1.11 8.22 13.98
N SER A 99 -0.40 7.24 13.42
CA SER A 99 0.87 6.76 13.99
C SER A 99 1.93 7.86 14.08
N ILE A 100 2.04 8.75 13.09
CA ILE A 100 2.96 9.89 13.11
C ILE A 100 2.60 10.86 14.24
N VAL A 101 1.32 11.21 14.38
CA VAL A 101 0.85 12.12 15.44
C VAL A 101 1.08 11.51 16.81
N VAL A 102 0.68 10.25 17.03
CA VAL A 102 0.91 9.57 18.30
C VAL A 102 2.40 9.49 18.62
N SER A 103 3.25 9.15 17.64
CA SER A 103 4.69 9.12 17.83
C SER A 103 5.28 10.48 18.23
N SER A 104 4.83 11.56 17.58
CA SER A 104 5.25 12.93 17.90
C SER A 104 4.84 13.35 19.32
N LEU A 105 3.61 13.00 19.74
CA LEU A 105 3.11 13.27 21.09
C LEU A 105 3.91 12.52 22.15
N LEU A 106 4.17 11.21 21.94
CA LEU A 106 4.93 10.39 22.88
C LEU A 106 6.41 10.82 22.96
N SER A 107 6.98 11.25 21.84
CA SER A 107 8.39 11.68 21.79
C SER A 107 8.61 13.11 22.30
N GLY A 108 7.55 13.85 22.64
CA GLY A 108 7.64 15.25 23.10
C GLY A 108 8.14 16.24 22.04
N ASN A 109 8.23 15.82 20.77
CA ASN A 109 8.78 16.60 19.67
C ASN A 109 7.66 16.93 18.69
N PRO A 110 7.03 18.12 18.79
CA PRO A 110 5.91 18.47 17.93
C PRO A 110 6.34 18.59 16.47
N LEU A 111 5.40 18.27 15.58
CA LEU A 111 5.60 18.41 14.14
C LEU A 111 5.90 19.87 13.76
N SER A 112 6.97 20.07 13.00
CA SER A 112 7.38 21.35 12.41
C SER A 112 6.32 21.91 11.43
N THR A 113 6.28 23.23 11.26
CA THR A 113 5.41 23.92 10.29
C THR A 113 5.55 23.36 8.87
N LYS A 114 6.76 22.95 8.47
CA LYS A 114 6.99 22.33 7.16
C LYS A 114 6.32 20.94 7.06
N GLN A 115 6.36 20.17 8.15
CA GLN A 115 5.74 18.84 8.21
C GLN A 115 4.20 18.95 8.17
N TRP A 116 3.63 19.95 8.87
CA TRP A 116 2.21 20.27 8.75
C TRP A 116 1.80 20.68 7.33
N GLY A 117 2.66 21.40 6.60
CA GLY A 117 2.48 21.67 5.18
C GLY A 117 2.36 20.40 4.34
N CYS A 118 3.23 19.40 4.58
CA CYS A 118 3.15 18.10 3.91
C CYS A 118 1.84 17.35 4.23
N VAL A 119 1.38 17.42 5.48
CA VAL A 119 0.11 16.82 5.92
C VAL A 119 -1.05 17.41 5.12
N ILE A 120 -1.16 18.73 5.06
CA ILE A 120 -2.21 19.43 4.29
C ILE A 120 -2.15 19.03 2.81
N MET A 121 -0.95 18.94 2.23
CA MET A 121 -0.77 18.54 0.83
C MET A 121 -1.30 17.12 0.56
N VAL A 122 -0.97 16.15 1.41
CA VAL A 122 -1.42 14.75 1.27
C VAL A 122 -2.94 14.65 1.39
N PHE A 123 -3.55 15.27 2.42
CA PHE A 123 -4.99 15.20 2.62
C PHE A 123 -5.78 15.96 1.53
N SER A 124 -5.24 17.06 1.00
CA SER A 124 -5.83 17.77 -0.13
C SER A 124 -5.85 16.91 -1.39
N GLY A 125 -4.74 16.23 -1.71
CA GLY A 125 -4.66 15.32 -2.85
C GLY A 125 -5.63 14.14 -2.74
N LEU A 126 -5.75 13.55 -1.54
CA LEU A 126 -6.72 12.47 -1.28
C LEU A 126 -8.16 12.96 -1.43
N SER A 127 -8.49 14.11 -0.84
CA SER A 127 -9.83 14.71 -0.91
C SER A 127 -10.22 15.03 -2.36
N TYR A 128 -9.28 15.54 -3.15
CA TYR A 128 -9.49 15.80 -4.57
C TYR A 128 -9.79 14.52 -5.36
N GLN A 129 -9.03 13.43 -5.12
CA GLN A 129 -9.29 12.14 -5.77
C GLN A 129 -10.66 11.56 -5.41
N ILE A 130 -11.08 11.69 -4.14
CA ILE A 130 -12.40 11.28 -3.68
C ILE A 130 -13.49 12.10 -4.39
N TYR A 131 -13.33 13.42 -4.46
CA TYR A 131 -14.26 14.31 -5.15
C TYR A 131 -14.39 13.97 -6.65
N LEU A 132 -13.27 13.72 -7.34
CA LEU A 132 -13.28 13.31 -8.74
C LEU A 132 -14.01 11.98 -8.96
N LYS A 133 -13.77 10.98 -8.09
CA LYS A 133 -14.48 9.70 -8.15
C LYS A 133 -15.98 9.89 -7.93
N TRP A 134 -16.37 10.68 -6.93
CA TRP A 134 -17.78 11.00 -6.65
C TRP A 134 -18.46 11.70 -7.83
N ARG A 135 -17.83 12.74 -8.40
CA ARG A 135 -18.33 13.45 -9.59
C ARG A 135 -18.50 12.53 -10.80
N LYS A 136 -17.58 11.57 -11.01
CA LYS A 136 -17.66 10.57 -12.08
C LYS A 136 -18.88 9.66 -11.88
N MET A 137 -19.13 9.18 -10.66
CA MET A 137 -20.29 8.34 -10.34
C MET A 137 -21.61 9.10 -10.60
N GLN A 138 -21.71 10.36 -10.19
CA GLN A 138 -22.90 11.19 -10.43
C GLN A 138 -23.18 11.39 -11.94
N ARG A 139 -22.15 11.66 -12.73
CA ARG A 139 -22.27 11.79 -14.19
C ARG A 139 -22.75 10.49 -14.84
N GLN A 140 -22.23 9.34 -14.41
CA GLN A 140 -22.67 8.04 -14.90
C GLN A 140 -24.13 7.74 -14.52
N GLN A 141 -24.54 8.10 -13.31
CA GLN A 141 -25.92 7.89 -12.87
C GLN A 141 -26.91 8.77 -13.64
N LYS A 142 -26.54 10.02 -13.95
CA LYS A 142 -27.35 10.91 -14.81
C LYS A 142 -27.48 10.36 -16.24
N LYS A 143 -26.40 9.82 -16.81
CA LYS A 143 -26.41 9.17 -18.14
C LYS A 143 -27.24 7.88 -18.20
N ARG A 144 -27.41 7.16 -17.09
CA ARG A 144 -28.25 5.94 -17.02
C ARG A 144 -29.74 6.25 -16.89
N LYS A 145 -30.10 7.48 -16.49
CA LYS A 145 -31.49 7.93 -16.28
C LYS A 145 -32.03 8.74 -17.47
N ALA A 146 -31.18 9.12 -18.41
CA ALA A 146 -31.52 9.80 -19.66
C ALA A 146 -31.43 8.80 -20.81
#